data_AF-O77296-F1
#
_entry.id   AF-O77296-F1
#
_cell.length_a   1.000
_cell.length_b   1.000
_cell.length_c   1.000
_cell.angle_alpha   90.00
_cell.angle_beta   90.00
_cell.angle_gamma   90.00
#
_symmetry.space_group_name_H-M   'P 1'
#
loop_
_entity.id
_entity.type
_entity.pdbx_description
1 polymer ?
#
loop_
_entity_poly.entity_id
_entity_poly.type
_entity_poly.pdbx_seq_one_letter_code
_entity_poly.pdbx_strand_id
1 'polypeptide(L)'
;MELFRLGNKVPPDIAEALRTKIYEELCITEPRSRERFVGCHPVTLTLDNIGLLLNNDFLVCEKSDGVRALLLVTEEMGAFRGYFYDRRNDFYELHTS
;
A
#
# COMPACT_ATOMS: atom_id res chain seq x y z
N MET A 1 13.48 9.58 0.69
CA MET A 1 13.69 8.55 -0.35
C MET A 1 12.55 8.67 -1.35
N GLU A 2 12.72 8.33 -2.62
CA GLU A 2 11.65 8.45 -3.62
C GLU A 2 11.54 7.14 -4.39
N LEU A 3 10.32 6.64 -4.59
CA LEU A 3 10.09 5.28 -5.11
C LEU A 3 10.59 5.07 -6.55
N PHE A 4 10.74 6.13 -7.33
CA PHE A 4 11.35 6.04 -8.66
C PHE A 4 12.80 5.54 -8.64
N ARG A 5 13.47 5.56 -7.48
CA ARG A 5 14.80 4.96 -7.34
C ARG A 5 14.78 3.44 -7.21
N LEU A 6 13.63 2.87 -6.90
CA LEU A 6 13.46 1.42 -6.68
C LEU A 6 12.95 0.71 -7.94
N GLY A 7 12.50 1.45 -8.95
CA GLY A 7 11.84 0.88 -10.10
C GLY A 7 11.28 1.91 -11.07
N ASN A 8 10.81 1.42 -12.22
CA ASN A 8 10.14 2.25 -13.22
C ASN A 8 8.68 2.47 -12.84
N LYS A 9 8.19 3.70 -13.03
CA LYS A 9 6.77 3.99 -12.86
C LYS A 9 5.97 3.19 -13.89
N VAL A 10 4.97 2.47 -13.41
CA VAL A 10 4.10 1.64 -14.23
C VAL A 10 3.14 2.53 -15.04
N PRO A 11 2.89 2.22 -16.32
CA PRO A 11 1.90 2.90 -17.15
C PRO A 11 0.49 2.94 -16.53
N PRO A 12 -0.32 3.98 -16.78
CA PRO A 12 -1.62 4.17 -16.12
C PRO A 12 -2.62 3.02 -16.32
N ASP A 13 -2.65 2.43 -17.51
CA ASP A 13 -3.50 1.30 -17.90
C ASP A 13 -3.14 0.03 -17.11
N ILE A 14 -1.84 -0.27 -17.00
CA ILE A 14 -1.36 -1.39 -16.20
C ILE A 14 -1.62 -1.14 -14.71
N ALA A 15 -1.38 0.08 -14.23
CA ALA A 15 -1.66 0.46 -12.85
C ALA A 15 -3.15 0.31 -12.51
N GLU A 16 -4.06 0.58 -13.45
CA GLU A 16 -5.50 0.36 -13.28
C GLU A 16 -5.88 -1.11 -13.18
N ALA A 17 -5.27 -1.96 -14.02
CA ALA A 17 -5.45 -3.40 -13.93
C ALA A 17 -4.96 -3.96 -12.58
N LEU A 18 -3.78 -3.51 -12.12
CA LEU A 18 -3.22 -3.90 -10.81
C LEU A 18 -4.13 -3.47 -9.66
N ARG A 19 -4.68 -2.24 -9.69
CA ARG A 19 -5.64 -1.77 -8.68
C ARG A 19 -6.91 -2.59 -8.67
N THR A 20 -7.47 -2.87 -9.84
CA THR A 20 -8.70 -3.69 -9.97
C THR A 20 -8.49 -5.05 -9.33
N LYS A 21 -7.36 -5.70 -9.63
CA LYS A 21 -6.97 -6.97 -9.01
C LYS A 21 -6.87 -6.89 -7.49
N ILE A 22 -6.22 -5.85 -6.95
CA ILE A 22 -6.14 -5.63 -5.49
C ILE A 22 -7.54 -5.52 -4.88
N TYR A 23 -8.46 -4.76 -5.49
CA TYR A 23 -9.80 -4.59 -4.94
C TYR A 23 -10.63 -5.87 -5.00
N GLU A 24 -10.45 -6.67 -6.05
CA GLU A 24 -11.09 -7.99 -6.16
C GLU A 24 -10.57 -8.93 -5.07
N GLU A 25 -9.24 -9.04 -4.89
CA GLU A 25 -8.62 -9.88 -3.87
C GLU A 25 -8.98 -9.46 -2.44
N LEU A 26 -9.17 -8.15 -2.21
CA LEU A 26 -9.57 -7.60 -0.91
C LEU A 26 -11.10 -7.50 -0.73
N CYS A 27 -11.90 -7.99 -1.69
CA CYS A 27 -13.35 -7.90 -1.66
C CYS A 27 -13.90 -6.47 -1.47
N ILE A 28 -13.23 -5.46 -2.02
CA ILE A 28 -13.65 -4.05 -1.94
C ILE A 28 -14.70 -3.80 -3.03
N THR A 29 -15.97 -3.87 -2.63
CA THR A 29 -17.13 -3.81 -3.52
C THR A 29 -17.67 -2.39 -3.74
N GLU A 30 -17.38 -1.46 -2.84
CA GLU A 30 -17.87 -0.08 -2.94
C GLU A 30 -17.14 0.71 -4.05
N PRO A 31 -17.84 1.26 -5.06
CA PRO A 31 -17.22 1.99 -6.16
C PRO A 31 -16.36 3.17 -5.71
N ARG A 32 -16.79 3.91 -4.67
CA ARG A 32 -16.05 5.06 -4.12
C ARG A 32 -14.78 4.66 -3.37
N SER A 33 -14.65 3.39 -3.01
CA SER A 33 -13.48 2.82 -2.34
C SER A 33 -12.46 2.24 -3.33
N ARG A 34 -12.89 1.95 -4.57
CA ARG A 34 -12.04 1.46 -5.68
C ARG A 34 -11.14 2.52 -6.31
N GLU A 35 -11.09 3.73 -5.75
CA GLU A 35 -10.14 4.77 -6.17
C GLU A 35 -9.13 5.10 -5.06
N ARG A 36 -9.24 4.46 -3.89
CA ARG A 36 -8.49 4.81 -2.69
C ARG A 36 -7.35 3.85 -2.44
N PHE A 37 -6.23 4.39 -1.96
CA PHE A 37 -5.15 3.58 -1.43
C PHE A 37 -5.66 2.71 -0.28
N VAL A 38 -5.44 1.40 -0.35
CA VAL A 38 -6.02 0.43 0.59
C VAL A 38 -5.29 0.37 1.94
N GLY A 39 -4.10 0.97 2.06
CA GLY A 39 -3.33 0.95 3.30
C GLY A 39 -3.90 1.87 4.38
N CYS A 40 -4.02 1.36 5.61
CA CYS A 40 -4.59 2.11 6.74
C CYS A 40 -3.80 3.37 7.10
N HIS A 41 -4.43 4.53 7.15
CA HIS A 41 -3.75 5.74 7.63
C HIS A 41 -3.72 5.80 9.17
N PRO A 42 -2.57 6.13 9.79
CA PRO A 42 -2.52 6.28 11.24
C PRO A 42 -3.32 7.51 11.68
N VAL A 43 -3.84 7.45 12.91
CA VAL A 43 -4.44 8.59 13.60
C VAL A 43 -3.47 9.17 14.63
N THR A 44 -3.60 10.46 14.93
CA THR A 44 -2.80 11.11 15.97
C THR A 44 -3.19 10.57 17.35
N LEU A 45 -2.19 10.20 18.15
CA LEU A 45 -2.38 9.88 19.57
C LEU A 45 -2.63 11.19 20.33
N THR A 46 -3.79 11.28 20.99
CA THR A 46 -4.25 12.45 21.76
C THR A 46 -4.66 12.02 23.17
N LEU A 47 -4.91 12.98 24.07
CA LEU A 47 -5.41 12.67 25.40
C LEU A 47 -6.79 11.95 25.36
N ASP A 48 -7.59 12.20 24.33
CA ASP A 48 -8.92 11.58 24.20
C ASP A 48 -8.84 10.09 23.89
N ASN A 49 -7.80 9.65 23.17
CA ASN A 49 -7.66 8.26 22.73
C ASN A 49 -6.54 7.49 23.45
N ILE A 50 -5.77 8.14 24.33
CA ILE A 50 -4.74 7.47 25.13
C ILE A 50 -5.32 6.40 26.05
N GLY A 51 -6.58 6.57 26.49
CA GLY A 51 -7.29 5.56 27.27
C GLY A 51 -7.45 4.23 26.54
N LEU A 52 -7.40 4.19 25.20
CA LEU A 52 -7.44 2.95 24.45
C LEU A 52 -6.22 2.07 24.75
N LEU A 53 -5.05 2.68 24.93
CA LEU A 53 -3.81 1.96 25.24
C LEU A 53 -3.83 1.28 26.62
N LEU A 54 -4.68 1.76 27.52
CA LEU A 54 -4.84 1.18 28.87
C LEU A 54 -5.85 0.02 28.89
N ASN A 55 -6.74 -0.04 27.91
CA ASN A 55 -7.91 -0.93 27.90
C ASN A 55 -7.87 -1.99 26.79
N ASN A 56 -6.87 -1.96 25.91
CA ASN A 56 -6.73 -2.93 24.82
C ASN A 56 -5.25 -3.28 24.61
N ASP A 57 -5.00 -4.43 24.01
CA ASP A 57 -3.64 -4.86 23.67
C ASP A 57 -3.15 -4.16 22.40
N PHE A 58 -2.00 -3.49 22.50
CA PHE A 58 -1.34 -2.80 21.39
C PHE A 58 0.11 -3.24 21.22
N LEU A 59 0.57 -3.25 19.98
CA LEU A 59 1.98 -3.38 19.63
C LEU A 59 2.57 -2.00 19.33
N VAL A 60 3.85 -1.80 19.65
CA VAL A 60 4.57 -0.53 19.42
C VAL A 60 5.86 -0.75 18.66
N CYS A 61 6.21 0.20 17.80
CA CYS A 61 7.48 0.27 17.08
C CYS A 61 7.90 1.73 16.87
N GLU A 62 9.15 1.91 16.42
CA GLU A 62 9.64 3.22 15.96
C GLU A 62 8.91 3.66 14.69
N LYS A 63 8.57 4.96 14.61
CA LYS A 63 7.93 5.53 13.43
C LYS A 63 9.00 6.04 12.46
N SER A 64 9.44 5.16 11.56
CA SER A 64 10.46 5.49 10.57
C SER A 64 10.07 6.68 9.69
N ASP A 65 11.05 7.52 9.35
CA ASP A 65 10.92 8.66 8.44
C ASP A 65 11.19 8.25 6.98
N GLY A 66 10.52 7.18 6.54
CA GLY A 66 10.66 6.58 5.22
C GLY A 66 9.53 6.94 4.27
N VAL A 67 9.57 6.35 3.07
CA VAL A 67 8.41 6.35 2.17
C VAL A 67 7.52 5.17 2.53
N ARG A 68 6.23 5.45 2.70
CA ARG A 68 5.22 4.43 2.86
C ARG A 68 4.79 3.90 1.49
N ALA A 69 5.00 2.61 1.27
CA ALA A 69 4.48 1.87 0.12
C ALA A 69 4.00 0.49 0.56
N LEU A 70 3.11 -0.10 -0.25
CA LEU A 70 2.73 -1.51 -0.15
C LEU A 70 3.45 -2.29 -1.25
N LEU A 71 3.86 -3.52 -0.94
CA LEU A 71 4.44 -4.45 -1.90
C LEU A 71 3.33 -5.35 -2.45
N LEU A 72 3.10 -5.28 -3.75
CA LEU A 72 2.28 -6.24 -4.49
C LEU A 72 3.19 -7.23 -5.20
N VAL A 73 2.95 -8.52 -5.03
CA VAL A 73 3.63 -9.57 -5.79
C VAL A 73 2.60 -10.28 -6.65
N THR A 74 2.84 -10.32 -7.95
CA THR A 74 1.97 -11.03 -8.91
C THR A 74 2.73 -12.17 -9.56
N GLU A 75 2.04 -13.26 -9.85
CA GLU A 75 2.56 -14.34 -10.68
C GLU A 75 1.84 -14.33 -12.04
N GLU A 76 2.62 -14.35 -13.12
CA GLU A 76 2.11 -14.49 -14.48
C GLU A 76 2.96 -15.52 -15.22
N MET A 77 2.32 -16.59 -15.70
CA MET A 77 2.98 -17.68 -16.44
C MET A 77 4.21 -18.28 -15.71
N GLY A 78 4.17 -18.36 -14.38
CA GLY A 78 5.27 -18.87 -13.55
C GLY A 78 6.40 -17.88 -13.27
N ALA A 79 6.28 -16.63 -13.72
CA ALA A 79 7.20 -15.55 -13.40
C ALA A 79 6.59 -14.62 -12.33
N PHE A 80 7.37 -14.32 -11.28
CA PHE A 80 6.98 -13.38 -10.24
C PHE A 80 7.42 -11.96 -10.61
N ARG A 81 6.52 -11.00 -10.39
CA ARG A 81 6.80 -9.56 -10.50
C ARG A 81 6.44 -8.87 -9.21
N GLY A 82 7.30 -7.95 -8.77
CA GLY A 82 7.09 -7.14 -7.58
C GLY A 82 6.81 -5.69 -7.94
N TYR A 83 5.84 -5.08 -7.28
CA TYR A 83 5.49 -3.67 -7.45
C TYR A 83 5.40 -2.99 -6.08
N PHE A 84 6.04 -1.82 -5.94
CA PHE A 84 5.70 -0.92 -4.85
C PHE A 84 4.63 0.06 -5.30
N TYR A 85 3.65 0.34 -4.45
CA TYR A 85 2.72 1.44 -4.69
C TYR A 85 2.46 2.29 -3.45
N ASP A 86 2.38 3.60 -3.65
CA ASP A 86 2.25 4.59 -2.58
C ASP A 86 0.82 5.09 -2.36
N ARG A 87 0.68 6.02 -1.42
CA ARG A 87 -0.58 6.68 -1.07
C ARG A 87 -1.25 7.45 -2.21
N ARG A 88 -0.54 7.74 -3.30
CA ARG A 88 -1.07 8.39 -4.51
C ARG A 88 -1.57 7.35 -5.53
N ASN A 89 -1.53 6.06 -5.19
CA ASN A 89 -1.83 4.96 -6.09
C ASN A 89 -0.91 4.91 -7.33
N ASP A 90 0.31 5.44 -7.20
CA ASP A 90 1.36 5.30 -8.21
C ASP A 90 2.11 3.99 -7.98
N PHE A 91 2.26 3.18 -9.03
CA PHE A 91 2.93 1.88 -9.00
C PHE A 91 4.34 1.98 -9.60
N TYR A 92 5.29 1.25 -9.03
CA TYR A 92 6.68 1.16 -9.44
C TYR A 92 7.09 -0.31 -9.52
N GLU A 93 7.44 -0.78 -10.72
CA GLU A 93 7.88 -2.16 -10.94
C GLU A 93 9.33 -2.32 -10.47
N LEU A 94 9.57 -3.29 -9.59
CA LEU A 94 10.88 -3.59 -9.04
C LEU A 94 11.80 -4.18 -10.11
N HIS A 95 13.04 -3.68 -10.17
CA HIS A 95 14.08 -4.35 -10.92
C HIS A 95 14.46 -5.65 -10.20
N THR A 96 14.07 -6.79 -10.76
CA THR A 96 14.67 -8.08 -10.39
C THR A 96 16.00 -8.20 -11.14
N SER A 97 17.11 -8.22 -10.40
CA SER A 97 18.47 -8.44 -10.94
C SER A 97 18.63 -9.87 -11.47
#